data_AF-A0A497GZX9-F1
#
_entry.id   AF-A0A497GZX9-F1
#
_cell.length_a   1.000
_cell.length_b   1.000
_cell.length_c   1.000
_cell.angle_alpha   90.00
_cell.angle_beta   90.00
_cell.angle_gamma   90.00
#
_symmetry.space_group_name_H-M   'P 1'
#
loop_
_entity.id
_entity.type
_entity.pdbx_description
1 polymer ?
#
loop_
_entity_poly.entity_id
_entity_poly.type
_entity_poly.pdbx_seq_one_letter_code
_entity_poly.pdbx_strand_id
1 'polypeptide(L)' 'MKIDCNECGSENSVVLVVNRRGIFSRCENCGFTEWEWAPGDNIEHLYYLARLFKIDIKRILHAVEDAVEGWQTTLY' A
#
# COMPACT_ATOMS: atom_id res chain seq x y z
N MET A 1 -9.67 -1.95 -3.78
CA MET A 1 -9.59 -2.32 -5.21
C MET A 1 -8.12 -2.41 -5.60
N LYS A 2 -7.73 -3.31 -6.52
CA LYS A 2 -6.36 -3.38 -7.05
C LYS A 2 -6.18 -2.41 -8.22
N ILE A 3 -4.95 -1.98 -8.49
CA ILE A 3 -4.62 -1.11 -9.63
C ILE A 3 -3.73 -1.83 -10.64
N ASP A 4 -3.63 -1.26 -11.84
CA ASP A 4 -2.83 -1.82 -12.93
C ASP A 4 -1.33 -1.62 -12.66
N CYS A 5 -0.51 -2.57 -13.11
CA CYS A 5 0.94 -2.49 -12.98
C CYS A 5 1.54 -1.77 -14.18
N ASN A 6 2.15 -0.61 -13.95
CA ASN A 6 2.81 0.16 -15.00
C ASN A 6 4.12 -0.47 -15.51
N GLU A 7 4.68 -1.44 -14.78
CA GLU A 7 5.93 -2.12 -15.16
C GLU A 7 5.72 -3.31 -16.10
N CYS A 8 4.71 -4.15 -15.85
CA CYS A 8 4.43 -5.33 -16.69
C CYS A 8 3.11 -5.25 -17.47
N GLY A 9 2.35 -4.18 -17.31
CA GLY A 9 1.05 -3.99 -17.97
C GLY A 9 -0.09 -4.87 -17.41
N SER A 10 0.13 -5.60 -16.32
CA SER A 10 -0.90 -6.47 -15.74
C SER A 10 -2.00 -5.66 -15.07
N GLU A 11 -3.24 -5.84 -15.53
CA GLU A 11 -4.42 -5.19 -14.97
C GLU A 11 -4.73 -5.69 -13.54
N ASN A 12 -5.24 -4.81 -12.68
CA ASN A 12 -5.74 -5.10 -11.33
C ASN A 12 -4.80 -6.00 -10.49
N SER A 13 -3.49 -5.80 -10.59
CA SER A 13 -2.48 -6.71 -10.03
C SER A 13 -1.66 -6.11 -8.88
N VAL A 14 -1.75 -4.80 -8.68
CA VAL A 14 -0.99 -4.10 -7.63
C VAL A 14 -1.81 -4.02 -6.35
N VAL A 15 -1.17 -4.35 -5.23
CA VAL A 15 -1.71 -4.29 -3.87
C VAL A 15 -0.84 -3.40 -2.99
N LEU A 16 -1.38 -2.90 -1.87
CA LEU A 16 -0.59 -2.26 -0.84
C LEU A 16 -0.18 -3.28 0.22
N VAL A 17 1.10 -3.32 0.55
CA VAL A 17 1.69 -4.12 1.62
C VAL A 17 2.16 -3.17 2.71
N VAL A 18 1.60 -3.33 3.90
CA VAL A 18 1.91 -2.53 5.08
C VAL A 18 2.71 -3.39 6.06
N ASN A 19 3.87 -2.92 6.47
CA ASN A 19 4.73 -3.56 7.48
C ASN A 19 5.47 -2.52 8.32
N ARG A 20 6.31 -2.96 9.26
CA ARG A 20 7.08 -2.09 10.18
C ARG A 20 7.89 -0.98 9.50
N ARG A 21 8.26 -1.15 8.23
CA ARG A 21 9.05 -0.17 7.46
C ARG A 21 8.17 0.88 6.77
N GLY A 22 6.86 0.65 6.66
CA GLY A 22 5.93 1.54 5.98
C GLY A 22 5.01 0.80 5.01
N ILE A 23 4.60 1.52 3.96
CA ILE A 23 3.69 1.05 2.92
C ILE A 23 4.45 0.90 1.61
N PHE A 24 4.23 -0.23 0.96
CA PHE A 24 4.79 -0.57 -0.34
C PHE A 24 3.66 -0.94 -1.29
N SER A 25 3.74 -0.53 -2.55
CA SER A 25 2.91 -1.14 -3.59
C SER A 25 3.65 -2.32 -4.18
N ARG A 26 2.93 -3.42 -4.46
CA ARG A 26 3.52 -4.63 -5.03
C ARG A 26 2.63 -5.21 -6.09
N CYS A 27 3.18 -5.47 -7.27
CA CYS A 27 2.51 -6.25 -8.29
C CYS A 27 2.56 -7.74 -7.93
N GLU A 28 1.41 -8.38 -7.86
CA GLU A 28 1.31 -9.83 -7.61
C GLU A 28 1.72 -10.68 -8.82
N ASN A 29 1.76 -10.09 -10.03
CA ASN A 29 2.16 -10.78 -11.26
C ASN A 29 3.69 -10.76 -11.47
N CYS A 30 4.30 -9.59 -11.62
CA CYS A 30 5.75 -9.49 -11.90
C CYS A 30 6.63 -9.33 -10.65
N GLY A 31 6.03 -9.11 -9.48
CA GLY A 31 6.76 -8.94 -8.22
C GLY A 31 7.41 -7.57 -8.03
N PHE A 32 7.29 -6.65 -8.99
CA PHE A 32 7.77 -5.28 -8.83
C PHE A 32 7.18 -4.66 -7.56
N THR A 33 8.04 -3.98 -6.80
CA THR A 33 7.69 -3.38 -5.51
C THR A 33 8.21 -1.96 -5.46
N GLU A 34 7.33 -1.01 -5.16
CA GLU A 34 7.65 0.41 -4.99
C GLU A 34 7.38 0.84 -3.55
N TRP A 35 8.19 1.79 -3.06
CA TRP A 35 8.03 2.35 -1.73
C TRP A 35 7.12 3.58 -1.82
N GLU A 36 6.02 3.55 -1.08
CA GLU A 36 4.99 4.59 -1.14
C GLU A 36 5.08 5.56 0.05
N TRP A 37 5.30 5.02 1.25
CA TRP A 37 5.27 5.82 2.47
C TRP A 37 6.02 5.17 3.63
N ALA A 38 6.57 5.95 4.54
CA ALA A 38 7.12 5.52 5.83
C ALA A 38 6.84 6.50 6.98
N PRO A 39 7.01 6.06 8.24
CA PRO A 39 6.92 6.96 9.40
C PRO A 39 7.85 8.17 9.25
N GLY A 40 7.27 9.37 9.28
CA GLY A 40 7.97 10.63 9.05
C GLY A 40 7.63 11.29 7.71
N ASP A 41 7.06 10.56 6.76
CA ASP A 41 6.57 11.11 5.50
C ASP A 41 5.26 11.87 5.69
N ASN A 42 4.94 12.74 4.71
CA ASN A 42 3.71 13.53 4.74
C ASN A 42 2.46 12.62 4.74
N ILE A 43 1.58 12.84 5.70
CA ILE A 43 0.32 12.10 5.87
C ILE A 43 -0.64 12.26 4.68
N GLU A 44 -0.54 13.36 3.91
CA GLU A 44 -1.35 13.57 2.70
C GLU A 44 -1.15 12.45 1.67
N HIS A 45 0.04 11.83 1.65
CA HIS A 45 0.31 10.71 0.76
C HIS A 45 -0.55 9.48 1.12
N LEU A 46 -0.87 9.25 2.40
CA LEU A 46 -1.78 8.18 2.80
C LEU A 46 -3.21 8.38 2.24
N TYR A 47 -3.68 9.63 2.18
CA TYR A 47 -4.96 9.96 1.57
C TYR A 47 -4.95 9.77 0.05
N TYR A 48 -3.82 10.05 -0.60
CA TYR A 48 -3.62 9.74 -2.02
C TYR A 48 -3.75 8.23 -2.27
N LEU A 49 -3.04 7.40 -1.49
CA LEU A 49 -3.10 5.94 -1.60
C LEU A 49 -4.53 5.41 -1.35
N ALA A 50 -5.21 5.91 -0.31
CA ALA A 50 -6.61 5.59 -0.01
C ALA A 50 -7.52 5.85 -1.22
N ARG A 51 -7.37 7.01 -1.86
CA ARG A 51 -8.17 7.39 -3.04
C ARG A 51 -7.85 6.55 -4.27
N LEU A 52 -6.57 6.25 -4.49
CA LEU A 52 -6.09 5.49 -5.64
C LEU A 52 -6.59 4.04 -5.58
N PHE A 53 -6.38 3.38 -4.45
CA PHE A 53 -6.79 1.98 -4.23
C PHE A 53 -8.26 1.82 -3.81
N LYS A 54 -9.02 2.91 -3.68
CA LYS A 54 -10.41 2.92 -3.19
C LYS A 54 -10.55 2.23 -1.83
N ILE A 55 -9.65 2.53 -0.92
CA ILE A 55 -9.61 1.98 0.44
C ILE A 55 -9.98 3.10 1.41
N ASP A 56 -10.78 2.78 2.44
CA ASP A 56 -11.04 3.73 3.53
C ASP A 56 -9.71 4.08 4.22
N ILE A 57 -9.42 5.38 4.36
CA ILE A 57 -8.22 5.87 5.04
C ILE A 57 -8.06 5.26 6.44
N LYS A 58 -9.16 4.99 7.17
CA LYS A 58 -9.12 4.36 8.49
C LYS A 58 -8.48 2.97 8.44
N ARG A 59 -8.69 2.21 7.36
CA ARG A 59 -8.06 0.89 7.19
C ARG A 59 -6.56 1.00 6.99
N ILE A 60 -6.11 2.02 6.26
CA ILE A 60 -4.68 2.28 6.07
C ILE A 60 -4.03 2.69 7.39
N LEU A 61 -4.65 3.62 8.13
CA LEU A 61 -4.13 4.07 9.42
C LEU A 61 -4.04 2.92 10.43
N HIS A 62 -5.09 2.10 10.55
CA HIS A 62 -5.07 0.93 11.43
C HIS A 62 -4.00 -0.09 11.01
N ALA A 63 -3.84 -0.35 9.70
CA ALA A 63 -2.80 -1.25 9.22
C ALA A 63 -1.37 -0.73 9.52
N VAL A 64 -1.17 0.60 9.51
CA VAL A 64 0.12 1.19 9.91
C VAL A 64 0.35 1.04 11.42
N GLU A 65 -0.67 1.26 12.25
CA GLU A 65 -0.60 1.04 13.70
C GLU A 65 -0.30 -0.42 14.03
N ASP A 66 -1.06 -1.36 13.48
CA ASP A 66 -0.83 -2.81 13.64
C ASP A 66 0.57 -3.23 13.18
N ALA A 67 1.06 -2.61 12.11
CA ALA A 67 2.37 -2.90 11.58
C ALA A 67 3.50 -2.42 12.50
N VAL A 68 3.31 -1.30 13.20
CA VAL A 68 4.23 -0.85 14.26
C VAL A 68 4.27 -1.85 15.42
N GLU A 69 3.12 -2.45 15.76
CA GLU A 69 3.03 -3.52 16.78
C GLU A 69 3.62 -4.86 16.30
N GLY A 70 3.77 -5.00 14.98
CA GLY A 70 4.67 -5.97 14.39
C GLY A 70 4.07 -6.93 13.39
N TRP A 71 2.83 -6.69 12.98
CA TRP A 71 2.12 -7.49 12.00
C TRP A 71 2.37 -6.98 10.58
N GLN A 72 2.10 -7.82 9.57
CA GLN A 72 2.12 -7.42 8.17
C GLN A 72 0.72 -7.58 7.60
N THR A 73 0.25 -6.56 6.88
CA THR A 73 -1.11 -6.52 6.33
C THR A 73 -1.05 -6.19 4.84
N THR A 74 -1.84 -6.91 4.04
CA THR A 74 -2.03 -6.60 2.62
C THR A 74 -3.42 -6.03 2.41
N LEU A 75 -3.50 -4.92 1.68
CA LEU A 75 -4.73 -4.18 1.42
C LEU A 75 -5.03 -4.21 -0.09
N TYR A 76 -6.30 -4.47 -0.44
CA TYR A 76 -6.80 -4.64 -1.81
C TYR A 76 -8.25 -4.21 -1.97
#